data_AF-A0A973F9F8-F1
#
_entry.id   AF-A0A973F9F8-F1
#
_cell.length_a   1.000
_cell.length_b   1.000
_cell.length_c   1.000
_cell.angle_alpha   90.00
_cell.angle_beta   90.00
_cell.angle_gamma   90.00
#
_symmetry.space_group_name_H-M   'P 1'
#
loop_
_entity.id
_entity.type
_entity.pdbx_description
1 polymer ?
#
loop_
_entity_poly.entity_id
_entity_poly.type
_entity_poly.pdbx_seq_one_letter_code
_entity_poly.pdbx_strand_id
1 'polypeptide(L)' 'MNDVVPVAKAILYTTINDERVFLLTKETHGIYYLPGGGQNPEDKDLVATLKRELSEELSLESG' A
#
# COMPACT_ATOMS: atom_id res chain seq x y z
N MET A 1 6.87 -16.52 20.46
CA MET A 1 5.55 -15.90 20.21
C MET A 1 5.53 -15.64 18.72
N ASN A 2 4.59 -16.21 17.95
CA ASN A 2 4.48 -15.85 16.54
C ASN A 2 3.74 -14.52 16.50
N ASP A 3 4.48 -13.42 16.44
CA ASP A 3 3.90 -12.09 16.33
C ASP A 3 3.32 -11.97 14.92
N VAL A 4 2.01 -12.18 14.81
CA VAL A 4 1.27 -11.97 13.58
C VAL A 4 1.09 -10.46 13.41
N VAL A 5 1.71 -9.90 12.37
CA VAL A 5 1.51 -8.50 11.98
C VAL A 5 0.48 -8.46 10.84
N PRO A 6 -0.70 -7.87 11.05
CA PRO A 6 -1.66 -7.64 9.97
C PRO A 6 -1.06 -6.76 8.88
N VAL A 7 -1.39 -7.01 7.63
CA VAL A 7 -0.90 -6.25 6.47
C VAL A 7 -2.08 -5.74 5.67
N ALA A 8 -2.05 -4.46 5.30
CA ALA A 8 -3.02 -3.86 4.39
C ALA A 8 -2.35 -3.59 3.03
N LYS A 9 -3.00 -3.98 1.93
CA LYS A 9 -2.51 -3.77 0.56
C LYS A 9 -3.57 -3.08 -0.30
N ALA A 10 -3.15 -2.17 -1.16
CA ALA A 10 -4.02 -1.46 -2.09
C ALA A 10 -3.86 -2.00 -3.52
N ILE A 11 -4.97 -2.07 -4.25
CA ILE A 11 -4.97 -2.15 -5.71
C ILE A 11 -5.32 -0.75 -6.22
N LEU A 12 -4.32 -0.03 -6.70
CA LEU A 12 -4.50 1.28 -7.31
C LEU A 12 -4.50 1.13 -8.82
N TYR A 13 -5.43 1.81 -9.49
CA TYR A 13 -5.49 1.82 -10.94
C TYR A 13 -5.91 3.18 -11.46
N THR A 14 -5.54 3.45 -12.71
CA THR A 14 -6.09 4.54 -13.52
C THR A 14 -6.52 3.99 -14.88
N THR A 15 -7.18 4.81 -15.68
CA THR A 15 -7.54 4.48 -17.06
C THR A 15 -6.68 5.28 -18.02
N ILE A 16 -6.01 4.61 -18.95
CA ILE A 16 -5.21 5.22 -20.02
C ILE A 16 -5.65 4.58 -21.33
N ASN A 17 -6.16 5.37 -22.28
CA ASN A 17 -6.67 4.88 -23.57
C ASN A 17 -7.72 3.74 -23.42
N ASP A 18 -8.68 3.92 -22.52
CA ASP A 18 -9.71 2.92 -22.15
C ASP A 18 -9.18 1.61 -21.53
N GLU A 19 -7.88 1.50 -21.29
CA GLU A 19 -7.26 0.37 -20.59
C GLU A 19 -7.04 0.71 -19.11
N ARG A 20 -7.25 -0.28 -18.23
CA ARG A 20 -6.93 -0.16 -16.81
C ARG A 20 -5.45 -0.44 -16.60
N VAL A 21 -4.74 0.54 -16.04
CA VAL A 21 -3.34 0.43 -15.67
C VAL A 21 -3.22 0.40 -14.17
N PHE A 22 -2.57 -0.64 -13.63
CA PHE A 22 -2.38 -0.85 -12.20
C PHE A 22 -1.01 -0.36 -11.75
N LEU A 23 -0.95 0.26 -10.58
CA LEU A 23 0.31 0.68 -9.99
C LEU A 23 0.90 -0.45 -9.13
N LEU A 24 2.17 -0.79 -9.40
CA LEU A 24 2.99 -1.65 -8.56
C LEU A 24 4.20 -0.86 -8.07
N THR A 25 4.55 -1.03 -6.81
CA THR A 25 5.81 -0.52 -6.24
C THR A 25 6.93 -1.52 -6.49
N LYS A 26 8.17 -1.02 -6.58
CA LYS A 26 9.36 -1.85 -6.83
C LYS A 26 10.30 -1.74 -5.65
N GLU A 27 10.59 -2.88 -5.03
CA GLU A 27 11.60 -2.99 -3.98
C GLU A 27 13.01 -2.73 -4.52
N THR A 28 13.92 -2.38 -3.61
CA THR A 28 15.35 -2.21 -3.91
C THR A 28 15.98 -3.45 -4.58
N HIS A 29 15.48 -4.64 -4.26
CA HIS A 29 15.91 -5.92 -4.84
C HIS A 29 15.27 -6.25 -6.20
N GLY A 30 14.43 -5.36 -6.73
CA GLY A 30 13.83 -5.48 -8.06
C GLY A 30 12.51 -6.24 -8.13
N ILE A 31 11.92 -6.60 -6.98
CA ILE A 31 10.63 -7.30 -6.91
C ILE A 31 9.49 -6.26 -6.94
N TYR A 32 8.44 -6.56 -7.70
CA TYR A 32 7.24 -5.73 -7.76
C TYR A 32 6.16 -6.25 -6.82
N TYR A 33 5.45 -5.34 -6.14
CA TYR A 33 4.42 -5.67 -5.17
C TYR A 33 3.28 -4.64 -5.15
N LEU A 34 2.18 -4.99 -4.48
CA LEU A 34 1.09 -4.04 -4.23
C LEU A 34 1.52 -3.04 -3.14
N PRO A 35 1.24 -1.74 -3.32
CA PRO A 35 1.49 -0.74 -2.30
C PRO A 35 0.77 -1.06 -0.98
N GLY A 36 1.36 -0.60 0.12
CA GLY A 36 0.86 -0.82 1.48
C GLY A 36 1.84 -1.62 2.34
N GLY A 37 1.51 -1.81 3.61
CA GLY A 37 2.43 -2.43 4.58
C GLY A 37 1.77 -2.93 5.85
N GLY A 38 2.62 -3.16 6.85
CA GLY A 38 2.24 -3.76 8.13
C GLY A 38 1.54 -2.76 9.05
N GLN A 39 0.60 -3.25 9.86
CA GLN A 39 -0.06 -2.44 10.87
C GLN A 39 0.92 -2.11 12.00
N ASN A 40 1.07 -0.81 12.29
CA ASN A 40 1.79 -0.36 13.46
C ASN A 40 0.89 -0.40 14.71
N PRO A 41 1.46 -0.52 15.93
CA PRO A 41 0.68 -0.51 17.17
C PRO A 41 -0.22 0.72 17.37
N GLU A 42 0.18 1.87 16.80
CA GLU A 42 -0.54 3.14 16.84
C GLU A 42 -1.64 3.28 15.79
N ASP A 43 -1.69 2.42 14.79
CA ASP A 43 -2.73 2.44 13.75
C ASP A 43 -4.06 1.96 14.34
N LYS A 44 -5.08 2.83 14.28
CA LYS A 44 -6.42 2.55 14.84
C LYS A 44 -7.08 1.31 14.24
N ASP A 45 -6.85 1.07 12.94
CA ASP A 45 -7.38 -0.04 12.17
C ASP A 45 -6.56 -0.22 10.87
N LEU A 46 -6.88 -1.26 10.09
CA LEU A 46 -6.22 -1.54 8.81
C LEU A 46 -6.41 -0.46 7.75
N VAL A 47 -7.47 0.35 7.85
CA VAL A 47 -7.70 1.45 6.90
C VAL A 47 -6.73 2.60 7.22
N ALA A 48 -6.52 2.91 8.51
CA ALA A 48 -5.52 3.85 8.95
C ALA A 48 -4.10 3.40 8.55
N THR A 49 -3.77 2.12 8.72
CA THR A 49 -2.52 1.52 8.22
C THR A 49 -2.36 1.76 6.72
N LEU A 50 -3.38 1.44 5.93
CA LEU A 50 -3.30 1.59 4.48
C LEU A 50 -3.09 3.05 4.07
N LYS A 51 -3.75 4.01 4.72
CA LYS A 51 -3.56 5.44 4.43
C LYS A 51 -2.15 5.90 4.74
N ARG A 52 -1.59 5.51 5.89
CA ARG A 52 -0.22 5.84 6.29
C ARG A 52 0.79 5.29 5.30
N GLU A 53 0.70 4.00 4.98
CA GLU A 53 1.63 3.33 4.06
C GLU A 53 1.57 3.92 2.64
N LEU A 54 0.37 4.25 2.13
CA LEU A 54 0.24 4.90 0.83
C LEU A 54 0.84 6.33 0.81
N SER A 55 0.75 7.06 1.92
CA SER A 55 1.41 8.36 2.06
C SER A 55 2.93 8.21 2.08
N GLU A 56 3.47 7.23 2.81
CA GLU A 56 4.90 6.94 2.91
C GLU A 56 5.50 6.45 1.57
N GLU A 57 4.88 5.47 0.92
CA GLU A 57 5.43 4.84 -0.28
C GLU A 57 5.21 5.67 -1.56
N LEU A 58 4.08 6.38 -1.66
CA LEU A 58 3.64 7.01 -2.90
C LEU A 58 3.48 8.52 -2.82
N SER A 59 3.67 9.13 -1.64
CA SER A 59 3.34 10.55 -1.38
C SER A 59 1.91 10.90 -1.80
N LEU A 60 0.99 9.93 -1.71
CA LEU A 60 -0.42 10.13 -1.98
C LEU A 60 -1.10 10.55 -0.67
N GLU A 61 -1.47 11.82 -0.59
CA GLU A 61 -2.37 12.31 0.45
C GLU A 61 -3.77 11.75 0.18
N SER A 62 -4.33 11.00 1.14
CA SER A 62 -5.72 10.57 1.06
C SER A 62 -6.62 11.80 1.18
N GLY A 63 -7.39 12.10 0.13
CA GLY A 63 -8.49 13.08 0.18
C GLY A 63 -9.65 12.64 1.06
#